data_AF-A0A6N9SRR8-F1
#
_entry.id   AF-A0A6N9SRR8-F1
#
_cell.length_a   1.000
_cell.length_b   1.000
_cell.length_c   1.000
_cell.angle_alpha   90.00
_cell.angle_beta   90.00
_cell.angle_gamma   90.00
#
_symmetry.space_group_name_H-M   'P 1'
#
loop_
_entity.id
_entity.type
_entity.pdbx_description
1 polymer ?
#
loop_
_entity_poly.entity_id
_entity_poly.type
_entity_poly.pdbx_seq_one_letter_code
_entity_poly.pdbx_strand_id
1 'polypeptide(L)'
;MRRYNALPQSFGGRFVNADLFKETFEQYAESRESRNLFNTPVHNAAAVLASEQLHRTLQEKPASGRNRVILLTGLPGSGKTSTVLEKTRWADKVHAVYEEQLADPEVAIAKVTQILDAGFKPVIVVVHTTPEQALDNALTRFDESGRGASIMAIAKIQGGLPNGLRAVHHTFGDRVELRVWDRRLFDKPKLYRGWEHIPVLESEGNHEHIRHRLTRHLEFKRTSLTEPAHRQAAGLAPTVTGKNRGHHGRNEAIHDQSFNGPGRTRESKKTAVLTQPSDLSFVDFAQSLGVYIDPQQLRVDGRVHRACVGDGPTGKTDASYLLREDGTGWVTNFKSSGKPIYYRPAGSTRNLSEEELARIKSNQKVLARQQDERRHGAVLESLSRWRESREVLDFPYLNDPKLHPAGLRQGRAQLLVPVLAIDDRDGVRWVGMQRINWAESGKSAEKRFVSGTPSRGGLRRHPDRGWRRRSATARF
;
A
#
# COMPACT_ATOMS: atom_id res chain seq x y z
N MET A 1 20.49 4.52 13.81
CA MET A 1 21.02 5.91 13.74
C MET A 1 22.52 5.97 13.49
N ARG A 2 23.42 5.50 14.38
CA ARG A 2 24.88 5.58 14.15
C ARG A 2 25.35 5.09 12.77
N ARG A 3 24.91 3.90 12.33
CA ARG A 3 25.22 3.36 10.99
C ARG A 3 24.74 4.28 9.86
N TYR A 4 23.58 4.92 10.02
CA TYR A 4 23.02 5.83 9.02
C TYR A 4 23.85 7.11 8.91
N ASN A 5 24.18 7.74 10.03
CA ASN A 5 24.95 9.00 10.05
C ASN A 5 26.37 8.81 9.51
N ALA A 6 26.91 7.59 9.61
CA ALA A 6 28.21 7.23 9.03
C ALA A 6 28.18 7.05 7.50
N LEU A 7 27.00 6.94 6.87
CA LEU A 7 26.89 6.87 5.42
C LEU A 7 27.25 8.24 4.82
N PRO A 8 28.23 8.33 3.89
CA PRO A 8 28.61 9.60 3.27
C PRO A 8 27.43 10.32 2.61
N GLN A 9 26.51 9.57 2.01
CA GLN A 9 25.31 10.10 1.34
C GLN A 9 24.34 10.77 2.32
N SER A 10 24.43 10.47 3.62
CA SER A 10 23.57 11.07 4.64
C SER A 10 24.04 12.47 5.07
N PHE A 11 25.25 12.90 4.69
CA PHE A 11 25.89 14.14 5.15
C PHE A 11 25.88 14.31 6.68
N GLY A 12 26.26 13.25 7.40
CA GLY A 12 26.23 13.21 8.86
C GLY A 12 24.82 13.11 9.43
N GLY A 13 23.88 12.53 8.68
CA GLY A 13 22.47 12.39 9.08
C GLY A 13 21.56 13.58 8.72
N ARG A 14 22.06 14.59 8.00
CA ARG A 14 21.30 15.79 7.61
C ARG A 14 20.52 15.63 6.30
N PHE A 15 20.93 14.70 5.44
CA PHE A 15 20.06 14.18 4.40
C PHE A 15 19.31 12.97 4.96
N VAL A 16 18.03 13.16 5.21
CA VAL A 16 17.15 12.18 5.85
C VAL A 16 16.27 11.55 4.77
N ASN A 17 16.43 10.25 4.55
CA ASN A 17 15.78 9.53 3.45
C ASN A 17 15.49 8.08 3.87
N ALA A 18 14.22 7.66 3.78
CA ALA A 18 13.80 6.31 4.15
C ALA A 18 14.43 5.22 3.26
N ASP A 19 14.62 5.47 1.96
CA ASP A 19 15.31 4.55 1.05
C ASP A 19 16.80 4.39 1.41
N LEU A 20 17.47 5.44 1.88
CA LEU A 20 18.84 5.34 2.40
C LEU A 20 18.89 4.56 3.72
N PHE A 21 17.89 4.72 4.59
CA PHE A 21 17.76 3.91 5.81
C PHE A 21 17.64 2.42 5.52
N LYS A 22 17.04 2.03 4.38
CA LYS A 22 16.95 0.61 3.99
C LYS A 22 18.32 -0.04 3.83
N GLU A 23 19.33 0.71 3.40
CA GLU A 23 20.71 0.20 3.27
C GLU A 23 21.36 -0.12 4.63
N THR A 24 20.73 0.25 5.75
CA THR A 24 21.20 -0.11 7.10
C THR A 24 20.68 -1.46 7.58
N PHE A 25 19.73 -2.08 6.87
CA PHE A 25 19.25 -3.43 7.17
C PHE A 25 20.06 -4.44 6.37
N GLU A 26 20.80 -5.31 7.06
CA GLU A 26 21.77 -6.22 6.44
C GLU A 26 21.15 -7.11 5.37
N GLN A 27 19.99 -7.72 5.68
CA GLN A 27 19.26 -8.57 4.73
C GLN A 27 18.77 -7.79 3.50
N TYR A 28 18.48 -6.50 3.63
CA TYR A 28 18.07 -5.70 2.49
C TYR A 28 19.28 -5.32 1.63
N ALA A 29 20.39 -4.92 2.25
CA ALA A 29 21.58 -4.43 1.58
C ALA A 29 22.45 -5.54 0.94
N GLU A 30 22.18 -6.81 1.25
CA GLU A 30 22.97 -7.98 0.83
C GLU A 30 23.15 -8.11 -0.69
N SER A 31 22.08 -7.92 -1.47
CA SER A 31 22.11 -8.12 -2.92
C SER A 31 21.01 -7.35 -3.63
N ARG A 32 21.12 -7.23 -4.95
CA ARG A 32 20.09 -6.65 -5.82
C ARG A 32 18.76 -7.38 -5.67
N GLU A 33 18.80 -8.69 -5.62
CA GLU A 33 17.64 -9.57 -5.49
C GLU A 33 17.00 -9.42 -4.10
N SER A 34 17.81 -9.33 -3.04
CA SER A 34 17.34 -9.08 -1.67
C SER A 34 16.65 -7.72 -1.55
N ARG A 35 17.18 -6.67 -2.20
CA ARG A 35 16.54 -5.34 -2.24
C ARG A 35 15.14 -5.42 -2.83
N ASN A 36 14.95 -6.10 -3.96
CA ASN A 36 13.63 -6.28 -4.55
C ASN A 36 12.67 -7.01 -3.61
N LEU A 37 13.13 -8.11 -3.00
CA LEU A 37 12.33 -8.96 -2.12
C LEU A 37 11.91 -8.24 -0.83
N PHE A 38 12.83 -7.51 -0.21
CA PHE A 38 12.64 -6.93 1.12
C PHE A 38 12.20 -5.45 1.10
N ASN A 39 12.16 -4.79 -0.06
CA ASN A 39 11.77 -3.38 -0.17
C ASN A 39 10.45 -3.05 0.55
N THR A 40 9.40 -3.84 0.32
CA THR A 40 8.11 -3.64 0.99
C THR A 40 8.16 -4.01 2.48
N PRO A 41 8.68 -5.18 2.89
CA PRO A 41 8.84 -5.54 4.30
C PRO A 41 9.54 -4.49 5.17
N VAL A 42 10.65 -3.91 4.70
CA VAL A 42 11.45 -2.97 5.52
C VAL A 42 10.98 -1.52 5.43
N HIS A 43 10.11 -1.18 4.47
CA HIS A 43 9.77 0.21 4.16
C HIS A 43 9.27 1.01 5.37
N ASN A 44 8.32 0.46 6.14
CA ASN A 44 7.75 1.19 7.28
C ASN A 44 8.76 1.38 8.40
N ALA A 45 9.59 0.36 8.68
CA ALA A 45 10.66 0.49 9.67
C ALA A 45 11.64 1.58 9.26
N ALA A 46 12.03 1.62 7.98
CA ALA A 46 12.90 2.66 7.44
C ALA A 46 12.26 4.06 7.49
N ALA A 47 10.95 4.17 7.22
CA ALA A 47 10.21 5.44 7.30
C ALA A 47 10.13 5.97 8.75
N VAL A 48 9.86 5.11 9.72
CA VAL A 48 9.86 5.47 11.15
C VAL A 48 11.26 5.93 11.58
N LEU A 49 12.31 5.21 11.18
CA LEU A 49 13.68 5.61 11.46
C LEU A 49 14.04 6.95 10.82
N ALA A 50 13.58 7.20 9.59
CA ALA A 50 13.77 8.49 8.94
C ALA A 50 13.03 9.63 9.68
N SER A 51 11.81 9.38 10.15
CA SER A 51 11.04 10.35 10.93
C SER A 51 11.71 10.68 12.28
N GLU A 52 12.23 9.66 12.97
CA GLU A 52 12.99 9.84 14.21
C GLU A 52 14.32 10.57 13.97
N GLN A 53 15.00 10.28 12.86
CA GLN A 53 16.23 11.00 12.50
C GLN A 53 15.94 12.48 12.22
N LEU A 54 14.86 12.80 11.50
CA LEU A 54 14.42 14.18 11.32
C LEU A 54 14.14 14.85 12.67
N HIS A 55 13.42 14.18 13.57
CA HIS A 55 13.11 14.73 14.89
C HIS A 55 14.38 15.10 15.66
N ARG A 56 15.38 14.22 15.70
CA ARG A 56 16.68 14.48 16.33
C ARG A 56 17.40 15.64 15.66
N THR A 57 17.44 15.66 14.33
CA THR A 57 18.09 16.76 13.60
C THR A 57 17.42 18.10 13.89
N LEU A 58 16.08 18.15 14.04
CA LEU A 58 15.36 19.38 14.40
C LEU A 58 15.60 19.84 15.85
N GLN A 59 16.08 18.97 16.74
CA GLN A 59 16.47 19.37 18.11
C GLN A 59 17.85 20.04 18.16
N GLU A 60 18.67 19.88 17.11
CA GLU A 60 19.96 20.54 17.00
C GLU A 60 19.77 22.05 16.75
N LYS A 61 20.56 22.88 17.42
CA LYS A 61 20.51 24.33 17.19
C LYS A 61 20.86 24.63 15.73
N PRO A 62 20.16 25.57 15.08
CA PRO A 62 20.52 26.01 13.75
C PRO A 62 21.96 26.53 13.77
N ALA A 63 22.84 25.96 12.93
CA ALA A 63 24.12 26.61 12.68
C ALA A 63 23.87 27.98 12.04
N SER A 64 24.76 28.95 12.28
CA SER A 64 24.63 30.31 11.74
C SER A 64 24.37 30.27 10.22
N GLY A 65 23.29 30.92 9.77
CA GLY A 65 22.88 30.95 8.37
C GLY A 65 22.14 29.70 7.83
N ARG A 66 21.94 28.64 8.64
CA ARG A 66 21.24 27.40 8.26
C ARG A 66 19.88 27.26 8.95
N ASN A 67 18.98 28.23 8.76
CA ASN A 67 17.64 28.21 9.40
C ASN A 67 16.54 27.55 8.54
N ARG A 68 16.91 26.88 7.44
CA ARG A 68 15.95 26.27 6.50
C ARG A 68 15.99 24.76 6.58
N VAL A 69 14.83 24.13 6.43
CA VAL A 69 14.70 22.68 6.23
C VAL A 69 14.00 22.44 4.90
N ILE A 70 14.63 21.65 4.04
CA ILE A 70 14.06 21.31 2.73
C ILE A 70 13.24 20.03 2.85
N LEU A 71 11.95 20.11 2.52
CA LEU A 71 11.12 18.96 2.23
C LEU A 71 11.22 18.65 0.72
N LEU A 72 12.00 17.64 0.37
CA LEU A 72 12.20 17.21 -1.00
C LEU A 72 11.15 16.16 -1.38
N THR A 73 10.38 16.43 -2.43
CA THR A 73 9.32 15.52 -2.89
C THR A 73 9.28 15.40 -4.41
N GLY A 74 8.53 14.43 -4.91
CA GLY A 74 8.45 14.09 -6.34
C GLY A 74 8.39 12.58 -6.59
N LEU A 75 8.18 12.20 -7.85
CA LEU A 75 7.99 10.80 -8.22
C LEU A 75 9.23 9.95 -7.92
N PRO A 76 9.05 8.66 -7.57
CA PRO A 76 10.13 7.69 -7.74
C PRO A 76 10.66 7.79 -9.17
N GLY A 77 11.97 7.86 -9.36
CA GLY A 77 12.57 8.05 -10.69
C GLY A 77 12.59 9.50 -11.20
N SER A 78 12.09 10.52 -10.47
CA SER A 78 12.18 11.91 -10.93
C SER A 78 13.57 12.55 -10.81
N GLY A 79 14.54 11.82 -10.25
CA GLY A 79 15.91 12.30 -10.07
C GLY A 79 16.12 13.20 -8.85
N LYS A 80 15.26 13.10 -7.82
CA LYS A 80 15.38 13.82 -6.54
C LYS A 80 16.79 13.75 -5.95
N THR A 81 17.29 12.53 -5.77
CA THR A 81 18.59 12.27 -5.16
C THR A 81 19.73 12.88 -5.96
N SER A 82 19.76 12.70 -7.29
CA SER A 82 20.76 13.34 -8.16
C SER A 82 20.69 14.87 -8.11
N THR A 83 19.49 15.46 -8.08
CA THR A 83 19.29 16.92 -7.96
C THR A 83 19.85 17.48 -6.65
N VAL A 84 19.72 16.74 -5.54
CA VAL A 84 20.28 17.13 -4.24
C VAL A 84 21.78 16.90 -4.16
N LEU A 85 22.27 15.75 -4.62
CA LEU A 85 23.65 15.31 -4.42
C LEU A 85 24.64 15.97 -5.39
N GLU A 86 24.27 16.14 -6.67
CA GLU A 86 25.26 16.47 -7.71
C GLU A 86 25.34 17.98 -8.03
N LYS A 87 24.23 18.71 -7.92
CA LYS A 87 24.13 20.05 -8.54
C LYS A 87 24.02 21.23 -7.59
N THR A 88 23.71 21.00 -6.32
CA THR A 88 23.17 22.09 -5.49
C THR A 88 23.87 22.34 -4.16
N ARG A 89 24.71 21.41 -3.67
CA ARG A 89 25.38 21.47 -2.35
C ARG A 89 24.43 21.98 -1.25
N TRP A 90 23.14 21.61 -1.30
CA TRP A 90 22.14 22.14 -0.36
C TRP A 90 22.49 21.76 1.08
N ALA A 91 23.07 20.58 1.28
CA ALA A 91 23.55 20.12 2.58
C ALA A 91 24.48 21.15 3.26
N ASP A 92 25.20 22.00 2.54
CA ASP A 92 26.08 22.99 3.17
C ASP A 92 25.35 24.28 3.58
N LYS A 93 24.16 24.53 3.01
CA LYS A 93 23.41 25.79 3.12
C LYS A 93 22.11 25.68 3.92
N VAL A 94 21.65 24.47 4.20
CA VAL A 94 20.42 24.22 4.96
C VAL A 94 20.69 23.38 6.19
N HIS A 95 19.76 23.42 7.15
CA HIS A 95 19.84 22.63 8.36
C HIS A 95 19.75 21.14 8.03
N ALA A 96 18.71 20.78 7.28
CA ALA A 96 18.43 19.42 6.85
C ALA A 96 17.69 19.39 5.51
N VAL A 97 17.83 18.27 4.81
CA VAL A 97 17.03 17.91 3.63
C VAL A 97 16.33 16.59 3.95
N TYR A 98 15.01 16.59 3.89
CA TYR A 98 14.19 15.42 4.16
C TYR A 98 13.45 15.01 2.89
N GLU A 99 13.72 13.80 2.41
CA GLU A 99 13.04 13.24 1.24
C GLU A 99 11.80 12.46 1.69
N GLU A 100 10.61 12.97 1.33
CA GLU A 100 9.34 12.32 1.65
C GLU A 100 8.24 12.64 0.62
N GLN A 101 7.19 11.81 0.60
CA GLN A 101 6.05 11.94 -0.27
C GLN A 101 4.99 12.81 0.40
N LEU A 102 4.71 13.97 -0.18
CA LEU A 102 3.72 14.93 0.36
C LEU A 102 2.36 14.84 -0.34
N ALA A 103 2.01 13.67 -0.87
CA ALA A 103 0.76 13.46 -1.60
C ALA A 103 -0.46 13.30 -0.68
N ASP A 104 -0.24 12.97 0.59
CA ASP A 104 -1.28 12.88 1.60
C ASP A 104 -1.32 14.20 2.40
N PRO A 105 -2.45 14.92 2.41
CA PRO A 105 -2.60 16.18 3.14
C PRO A 105 -2.24 16.11 4.62
N GLU A 106 -2.66 15.05 5.33
CA GLU A 106 -2.44 14.93 6.78
C GLU A 106 -0.95 14.77 7.09
N VAL A 107 -0.27 13.93 6.30
CA VAL A 107 1.18 13.72 6.40
C VAL A 107 1.93 15.01 6.08
N ALA A 108 1.56 15.70 5.00
CA ALA A 108 2.22 16.93 4.59
C ALA A 108 2.09 18.04 5.64
N ILE A 109 0.89 18.22 6.21
CA ILE A 109 0.63 19.20 7.27
C ILE A 109 1.43 18.86 8.53
N ALA A 110 1.42 17.59 8.96
CA ALA A 110 2.13 17.16 10.16
C ALA A 110 3.64 17.42 10.06
N LYS A 111 4.25 17.18 8.90
CA LYS A 111 5.69 17.40 8.69
C LYS A 111 6.06 18.87 8.66
N VAL A 112 5.24 19.71 8.02
CA VAL A 112 5.45 21.16 8.02
C VAL A 112 5.31 21.72 9.44
N THR A 113 4.32 21.25 10.20
CA THR A 113 4.12 21.60 11.61
C THR A 113 5.38 21.30 12.42
N GLN A 114 5.93 20.08 12.30
CA GLN A 114 7.13 19.67 13.01
C GLN A 114 8.34 20.61 12.77
N ILE A 115 8.51 21.09 11.53
CA ILE A 115 9.60 22.00 11.17
C ILE A 115 9.38 23.40 11.74
N LEU A 116 8.16 23.91 11.63
CA LEU A 116 7.80 25.24 12.12
C LEU A 116 7.86 25.32 13.65
N ASP A 117 7.39 24.29 14.35
CA ASP A 117 7.42 24.21 15.82
C ASP A 117 8.86 24.15 16.35
N ALA A 118 9.76 23.56 15.58
CA ALA A 118 11.20 23.57 15.85
C ALA A 118 11.89 24.91 15.51
N GLY A 119 11.15 25.91 15.05
CA GLY A 119 11.68 27.26 14.75
C GLY A 119 12.40 27.39 13.41
N PHE A 120 12.29 26.40 12.52
CA PHE A 120 12.92 26.44 11.20
C PHE A 120 11.96 26.94 10.12
N LYS A 121 12.53 27.44 9.02
CA LYS A 121 11.78 27.81 7.81
C LYS A 121 11.64 26.60 6.86
N PRO A 122 10.44 26.03 6.68
CA PRO A 122 10.21 24.97 5.72
C PRO A 122 10.28 25.48 4.28
N VAL A 123 10.96 24.72 3.42
CA VAL A 123 10.99 24.92 1.97
C VAL A 123 10.62 23.60 1.31
N ILE A 124 9.49 23.57 0.59
CA ILE A 124 9.10 22.41 -0.20
C ILE A 124 9.73 22.53 -1.58
N VAL A 125 10.48 21.50 -1.97
CA VAL A 125 11.06 21.39 -3.31
C VAL A 125 10.47 20.17 -4.01
N VAL A 126 9.73 20.40 -5.07
CA VAL A 126 9.16 19.36 -5.92
C VAL A 126 10.07 19.13 -7.12
N VAL A 127 10.60 17.92 -7.29
CA VAL A 127 11.29 17.50 -8.51
C VAL A 127 10.28 16.80 -9.42
N HIS A 128 9.90 17.50 -10.49
CA HIS A 128 8.81 17.12 -11.37
C HIS A 128 9.33 16.60 -12.72
N THR A 129 8.74 15.51 -13.20
CA THR A 129 8.99 14.93 -14.53
C THR A 129 7.70 14.24 -14.99
N THR A 130 7.64 13.74 -16.22
CA THR A 130 6.47 13.01 -16.72
C THR A 130 6.37 11.63 -16.03
N PRO A 131 5.15 11.09 -15.85
CA PRO A 131 4.99 9.76 -15.25
C PRO A 131 5.73 8.66 -16.02
N GLU A 132 5.73 8.71 -17.35
CA GLU A 132 6.40 7.74 -18.21
C GLU A 132 7.92 7.78 -18.03
N GLN A 133 8.51 8.98 -17.99
CA GLN A 133 9.95 9.13 -17.74
C GLN A 133 10.31 8.65 -16.33
N ALA A 134 9.46 8.95 -15.34
CA ALA A 134 9.65 8.47 -13.97
C ALA A 134 9.61 6.92 -13.90
N LEU A 135 8.69 6.29 -14.63
CA LEU A 135 8.62 4.83 -14.74
C LEU A 135 9.85 4.26 -15.44
N ASP A 136 10.29 4.85 -16.54
CA ASP A 136 11.49 4.43 -17.26
C ASP A 136 12.73 4.47 -16.36
N ASN A 137 12.92 5.58 -15.64
CA ASN A 137 14.00 5.71 -14.68
C ASN A 137 13.88 4.70 -13.53
N ALA A 138 12.66 4.38 -13.10
CA ALA A 138 12.43 3.37 -12.07
C ALA A 138 12.74 1.94 -12.57
N LEU A 139 12.49 1.64 -13.84
CA LEU A 139 12.85 0.38 -14.50
C LEU A 139 14.37 0.25 -14.64
N THR A 140 15.06 1.27 -15.14
CA THR A 140 16.53 1.30 -15.18
C THR A 140 17.12 1.08 -13.78
N ARG A 141 16.60 1.80 -12.77
CA ARG A 141 17.05 1.64 -11.39
C ARG A 141 16.77 0.24 -10.83
N PHE A 142 15.71 -0.42 -11.28
CA PHE A 142 15.42 -1.81 -10.92
C PHE A 142 16.51 -2.75 -11.47
N ASP A 143 16.89 -2.59 -12.73
CA ASP A 143 17.93 -3.43 -13.33
C ASP A 143 19.30 -3.21 -12.69
N GLU A 144 19.63 -1.97 -12.33
CA GLU A 144 20.91 -1.61 -11.70
C GLU A 144 20.98 -2.01 -10.23
N SER A 145 19.92 -1.75 -9.46
CA SER A 145 19.95 -1.79 -7.98
C SER A 145 18.89 -2.68 -7.34
N GLY A 146 17.98 -3.26 -8.13
CA GLY A 146 16.91 -4.14 -7.63
C GLY A 146 15.72 -3.39 -7.05
N ARG A 147 15.75 -2.04 -7.12
CA ARG A 147 14.73 -1.17 -6.55
C ARG A 147 14.11 -0.29 -7.62
N GLY A 148 12.91 -0.63 -8.08
CA GLY A 148 12.11 0.25 -8.93
C GLY A 148 10.97 0.93 -8.17
N ALA A 149 9.87 1.17 -8.87
CA ALA A 149 8.61 1.69 -8.34
C ALA A 149 7.44 1.14 -9.16
N SER A 150 6.28 0.95 -8.54
CA SER A 150 5.10 0.46 -9.26
C SER A 150 4.32 1.59 -9.91
N ILE A 151 3.59 1.29 -10.99
CA ILE A 151 2.69 2.23 -11.66
C ILE A 151 1.67 2.82 -10.69
N MET A 152 1.18 2.00 -9.75
CA MET A 152 0.24 2.43 -8.72
C MET A 152 0.86 3.43 -7.74
N ALA A 153 2.13 3.23 -7.37
CA ALA A 153 2.85 4.15 -6.50
C ALA A 153 3.09 5.50 -7.20
N ILE A 154 3.55 5.47 -8.46
CA ILE A 154 3.78 6.69 -9.26
C ILE A 154 2.46 7.45 -9.43
N ALA A 155 1.39 6.78 -9.89
CA ALA A 155 0.08 7.39 -10.09
C ALA A 155 -0.52 7.95 -8.80
N LYS A 156 -0.35 7.26 -7.66
CA LYS A 156 -0.81 7.75 -6.36
C LYS A 156 -0.08 9.02 -5.94
N ILE A 157 1.25 9.02 -6.04
CA ILE A 157 2.08 10.15 -5.63
C ILE A 157 1.81 11.35 -6.52
N GLN A 158 1.82 11.18 -7.85
CA GLN A 158 1.63 12.28 -8.78
C GLN A 158 0.23 12.88 -8.70
N GLY A 159 -0.80 12.05 -8.74
CA GLY A 159 -2.18 12.50 -8.70
C GLY A 159 -2.60 13.09 -7.35
N GLY A 160 -1.93 12.72 -6.26
CA GLY A 160 -2.20 13.25 -4.92
C GLY A 160 -1.39 14.49 -4.54
N LEU A 161 -0.19 14.68 -5.11
CA LEU A 161 0.72 15.74 -4.72
C LEU A 161 0.11 17.16 -4.78
N PRO A 162 -0.62 17.57 -5.83
CA PRO A 162 -1.26 18.88 -5.85
C PRO A 162 -2.18 19.14 -4.65
N ASN A 163 -2.96 18.13 -4.24
CA ASN A 163 -3.88 18.25 -3.12
C ASN A 163 -3.13 18.37 -1.78
N GLY A 164 -2.07 17.58 -1.58
CA GLY A 164 -1.23 17.70 -0.40
C GLY A 164 -0.56 19.07 -0.29
N LEU A 165 -0.05 19.61 -1.40
CA LEU A 165 0.54 20.95 -1.45
C LEU A 165 -0.49 22.05 -1.18
N ARG A 166 -1.69 21.98 -1.77
CA ARG A 166 -2.76 22.93 -1.48
C ARG A 166 -3.16 22.93 -0.02
N ALA A 167 -3.23 21.76 0.61
CA ALA A 167 -3.56 21.65 2.03
C ALA A 167 -2.50 22.36 2.88
N VAL A 168 -1.21 22.16 2.58
CA VAL A 168 -0.12 22.91 3.23
C VAL A 168 -0.26 24.42 3.03
N HIS A 169 -0.49 24.87 1.79
CA HIS A 169 -0.66 26.30 1.51
C HIS A 169 -1.85 26.90 2.26
N HIS A 170 -2.98 26.19 2.27
CA HIS A 170 -4.18 26.61 2.98
C HIS A 170 -3.93 26.75 4.49
N THR A 171 -3.16 25.83 5.09
CA THR A 171 -2.89 25.84 6.54
C THR A 171 -1.81 26.84 6.95
N PHE A 172 -0.76 27.02 6.15
CA PHE A 172 0.44 27.76 6.58
C PHE A 172 0.76 29.01 5.73
N GLY A 173 0.14 29.17 4.56
CA GLY A 173 0.39 30.29 3.64
C GLY A 173 1.88 30.50 3.34
N ASP A 174 2.31 31.76 3.39
CA ASP A 174 3.67 32.19 3.06
C ASP A 174 4.74 31.79 4.11
N ARG A 175 4.34 31.15 5.21
CA ARG A 175 5.31 30.56 6.17
C ARG A 175 6.09 29.42 5.54
N VAL A 176 5.61 28.86 4.43
CA VAL A 176 6.22 27.76 3.69
C VAL A 176 6.54 28.21 2.27
N GLU A 177 7.80 28.06 1.85
CA GLU A 177 8.21 28.36 0.48
C GLU A 177 8.00 27.14 -0.43
N LEU A 178 7.35 27.30 -1.59
CA LEU A 178 7.26 26.26 -2.63
C LEU A 178 8.23 26.55 -3.79
N ARG A 179 8.94 25.51 -4.22
CA ARG A 179 9.72 25.48 -5.45
C ARG A 179 9.39 24.25 -6.28
N VAL A 180 9.14 24.43 -7.57
CA VAL A 180 8.94 23.32 -8.51
C VAL A 180 10.08 23.31 -9.51
N TRP A 181 10.91 22.27 -9.45
CA TRP A 181 11.92 21.99 -10.43
C TRP A 181 11.30 21.10 -11.52
N ASP A 182 10.83 21.72 -12.60
CA ASP A 182 10.25 21.05 -13.75
C ASP A 182 11.36 20.51 -14.67
N ARG A 183 11.38 19.18 -14.84
CA ARG A 183 12.33 18.41 -15.66
C ARG A 183 11.62 17.56 -16.70
N ARG A 184 10.41 17.94 -17.11
CA ARG A 184 9.73 17.26 -18.21
C ARG A 184 10.48 17.41 -19.53
N LEU A 185 11.13 18.56 -19.71
CA LEU A 185 12.18 18.77 -20.71
C LEU A 185 13.53 18.65 -20.00
N PHE A 186 14.20 17.50 -20.15
CA PHE A 186 15.40 17.17 -19.37
C PHE A 186 16.59 18.08 -19.70
N ASP A 187 16.72 18.46 -20.97
CA ASP A 187 17.74 19.37 -21.51
C ASP A 187 17.51 20.83 -21.07
N LYS A 188 16.27 21.20 -20.77
CA LYS A 188 15.86 22.56 -20.41
C LYS A 188 15.03 22.57 -19.12
N PRO A 189 15.62 22.19 -17.98
CA PRO A 189 14.90 22.21 -16.71
C PRO A 189 14.55 23.64 -16.31
N LYS A 190 13.35 23.84 -15.75
CA LYS A 190 12.87 25.15 -15.31
C LYS A 190 12.54 25.14 -13.82
N LEU A 191 13.05 26.15 -13.09
CA LEU A 191 12.74 26.35 -11.69
C LEU A 191 11.63 27.39 -11.55
N TYR A 192 10.51 26.94 -11.02
CA TYR A 192 9.38 27.78 -10.62
C TYR A 192 9.42 28.04 -9.11
N ARG A 193 9.04 29.25 -8.70
CA ARG A 193 8.99 29.66 -7.28
C ARG A 193 7.62 30.22 -6.99
N GLY A 194 6.99 29.76 -5.91
CA GLY A 194 5.65 30.21 -5.54
C GLY A 194 4.56 29.16 -5.76
N TRP A 195 3.43 29.39 -5.10
CA TRP A 195 2.28 28.49 -5.02
C TRP A 195 1.39 28.53 -6.27
N GLU A 196 1.45 29.62 -7.04
CA GLU A 196 0.81 29.81 -8.33
C GLU A 196 1.23 28.78 -9.40
N HIS A 197 2.31 28.03 -9.13
CA HIS A 197 2.85 27.01 -10.01
C HIS A 197 2.39 25.58 -9.69
N ILE A 198 1.48 25.38 -8.71
CA ILE A 198 0.80 24.09 -8.52
C ILE A 198 0.17 23.54 -9.83
N PRO A 199 -0.48 24.37 -10.69
CA PRO A 199 -1.05 23.90 -11.96
C PRO A 199 -0.06 23.21 -12.91
N VAL A 200 1.24 23.49 -12.78
CA VAL A 200 2.30 22.77 -13.53
C VAL A 200 2.24 21.28 -13.20
N LEU A 201 2.06 20.92 -11.93
CA LEU A 201 1.97 19.53 -11.49
C LEU A 201 0.66 18.87 -11.93
N GLU A 202 -0.43 19.64 -11.95
CA GLU A 202 -1.77 19.17 -12.32
C GLU A 202 -1.92 18.88 -13.81
N SER A 203 -1.09 19.51 -14.63
CA SER A 203 -1.09 19.30 -16.09
C SER A 203 -0.83 17.85 -16.50
N GLU A 204 -0.31 17.01 -15.60
CA GLU A 204 -0.11 15.57 -15.84
C GLU A 204 -1.37 14.72 -15.64
N GLY A 205 -2.43 15.30 -15.07
CA GLY A 205 -3.71 14.64 -14.81
C GLY A 205 -3.87 14.11 -13.38
N ASN A 206 -5.02 13.49 -13.14
CA ASN A 206 -5.35 12.89 -11.85
C ASN A 206 -4.83 11.44 -11.76
N HIS A 207 -5.08 10.79 -10.62
CA HIS A 207 -4.67 9.41 -10.37
C HIS A 207 -5.04 8.43 -11.50
N GLU A 208 -6.29 8.45 -11.96
CA GLU A 208 -6.77 7.51 -12.98
C GLU A 208 -6.17 7.80 -14.35
N HIS A 209 -6.07 9.07 -14.74
CA HIS A 209 -5.43 9.46 -16.01
C HIS A 209 -3.99 8.97 -16.06
N ILE A 210 -3.24 9.21 -14.98
CA ILE A 210 -1.83 8.83 -14.88
C ILE A 210 -1.68 7.31 -14.84
N ARG A 211 -2.53 6.61 -14.08
CA ARG A 211 -2.53 5.13 -14.02
C ARG A 211 -2.78 4.52 -15.41
N HIS A 212 -3.73 5.05 -16.17
CA HIS A 212 -4.05 4.56 -17.51
C HIS A 212 -2.86 4.75 -18.47
N ARG A 213 -2.28 5.96 -18.48
CA ARG A 213 -1.07 6.27 -19.25
C ARG A 213 0.09 5.32 -18.92
N LEU A 214 0.38 5.13 -17.63
CA LEU A 214 1.44 4.24 -17.15
C LEU A 214 1.18 2.77 -17.49
N THR A 215 -0.07 2.32 -17.43
CA THR A 215 -0.43 0.94 -17.80
C THR A 215 -0.14 0.71 -19.28
N ARG A 216 -0.60 1.63 -20.16
CA ARG A 216 -0.31 1.57 -21.60
C ARG A 216 1.19 1.61 -21.88
N HIS A 217 1.94 2.47 -21.18
CA HIS A 217 3.39 2.58 -21.33
C HIS A 217 4.12 1.31 -20.89
N LEU A 218 3.70 0.69 -19.78
CA LEU A 218 4.27 -0.57 -19.30
C LEU A 218 4.02 -1.72 -20.29
N GLU A 219 2.79 -1.83 -20.83
CA GLU A 219 2.45 -2.84 -21.83
C GLU A 219 3.22 -2.64 -23.14
N PHE A 220 3.38 -1.40 -23.60
CA PHE A 220 4.20 -1.08 -24.77
C PHE A 220 5.66 -1.57 -24.58
N LYS A 221 6.19 -1.48 -23.36
CA LYS A 221 7.54 -1.94 -23.02
C LYS A 221 7.65 -3.42 -22.70
N ARG A 222 6.55 -4.17 -22.68
CA ARG A 222 6.50 -5.54 -22.16
C ARG A 222 7.55 -6.46 -22.77
N THR A 223 7.78 -6.36 -24.08
CA THR A 223 8.73 -7.22 -24.82
C THR A 223 10.20 -6.91 -24.50
N SER A 224 10.51 -5.70 -24.06
CA SER A 224 11.87 -5.27 -23.67
C SER A 224 12.19 -5.51 -22.19
N LEU A 225 11.22 -5.91 -21.38
CA LEU A 225 11.37 -6.02 -19.92
C LEU A 225 11.60 -7.47 -19.49
N THR A 226 12.50 -7.64 -18.52
CA THR A 226 12.59 -8.90 -17.78
C THR A 226 11.30 -9.14 -16.98
N GLU A 227 10.95 -10.41 -16.75
CA GLU A 227 9.77 -10.75 -15.98
C GLU A 227 9.78 -10.14 -14.57
N PRO A 228 10.89 -10.17 -13.80
CA PRO A 228 10.95 -9.50 -12.51
C PRO A 228 10.71 -7.98 -12.57
N ALA A 229 11.26 -7.29 -13.57
CA ALA A 229 11.08 -5.85 -13.74
C ALA A 229 9.63 -5.50 -14.05
N HIS A 230 9.01 -6.24 -14.97
CA HIS A 230 7.59 -6.06 -15.29
C HIS A 230 6.70 -6.32 -14.06
N ARG A 231 6.91 -7.43 -13.34
CA ARG A 231 6.14 -7.75 -12.13
C ARG A 231 6.26 -6.66 -11.10
N GLN A 232 7.47 -6.18 -10.83
CA GLN A 232 7.70 -5.10 -9.89
C GLN A 232 6.95 -3.83 -10.31
N ALA A 233 7.07 -3.41 -11.58
CA ALA A 233 6.41 -2.22 -12.11
C ALA A 233 4.87 -2.35 -12.06
N ALA A 234 4.34 -3.53 -12.36
CA ALA A 234 2.91 -3.84 -12.23
C ALA A 234 2.43 -3.93 -10.77
N GLY A 235 3.34 -3.91 -9.78
CA GLY A 235 3.02 -4.03 -8.36
C GLY A 235 2.70 -5.47 -7.92
N LEU A 236 3.15 -6.45 -8.69
CA LEU A 236 3.03 -7.88 -8.40
C LEU A 236 4.14 -8.33 -7.45
N ALA A 237 3.88 -9.43 -6.72
CA ALA A 237 4.86 -9.99 -5.79
C ALA A 237 6.10 -10.51 -6.54
N PRO A 238 7.32 -10.35 -5.97
CA PRO A 238 8.54 -10.93 -6.52
C PRO A 238 8.43 -12.45 -6.67
N THR A 239 9.07 -13.01 -7.70
CA THR A 239 9.23 -14.46 -7.84
C THR A 239 10.27 -14.96 -6.87
N VAL A 240 9.91 -15.92 -6.01
CA VAL A 240 10.87 -16.64 -5.17
C VAL A 240 11.46 -17.76 -6.03
N THR A 241 12.59 -17.49 -6.70
CA THR A 241 13.38 -18.58 -7.29
C THR A 241 14.05 -19.35 -6.16
N GLY A 242 13.57 -20.55 -5.90
CA GLY A 242 14.11 -21.44 -4.88
C GLY A 242 15.53 -21.90 -5.23
N LYS A 243 16.54 -21.26 -4.66
CA LYS A 243 17.87 -21.84 -4.43
C LYS A 243 18.04 -22.06 -2.93
N ASN A 244 17.34 -23.07 -2.41
CA ASN A 244 17.66 -23.77 -1.15
C ASN A 244 16.71 -24.97 -0.97
N ARG A 245 16.80 -25.92 -1.90
CA ARG A 245 16.46 -27.32 -1.59
C ARG A 245 17.69 -28.15 -1.88
N GLY A 246 18.46 -28.34 -0.82
CA GLY A 246 19.48 -29.38 -0.79
C GLY A 246 18.84 -30.74 -1.07
N HIS A 247 19.61 -31.55 -1.78
CA HIS A 247 19.53 -33.01 -1.86
C HIS A 247 18.67 -33.67 -0.77
N HIS A 248 17.54 -34.24 -1.18
CA HIS A 248 17.22 -35.62 -0.87
C HIS A 248 16.33 -36.17 -1.98
N GLY A 249 16.89 -37.13 -2.71
CA GLY A 249 16.16 -37.88 -3.72
C GLY A 249 15.08 -38.75 -3.08
N ARG A 250 13.98 -38.91 -3.81
CA ARG A 250 13.45 -40.24 -4.10
C ARG A 250 12.65 -40.16 -5.38
N ASN A 251 13.04 -41.07 -6.28
CA ASN A 251 12.38 -41.42 -7.51
C ASN A 251 10.91 -41.73 -7.25
N GLU A 252 10.04 -41.35 -8.18
CA GLU A 252 9.10 -42.30 -8.76
C GLU A 252 8.76 -41.83 -10.17
N ALA A 253 9.29 -42.59 -11.12
CA ALA A 253 8.97 -42.52 -12.53
C ALA A 253 7.60 -43.18 -12.73
N ILE A 254 6.70 -42.50 -13.45
CA ILE A 254 5.69 -43.19 -14.24
C ILE A 254 5.88 -42.69 -15.67
N HIS A 255 6.56 -43.55 -16.43
CA HIS A 255 6.48 -43.62 -17.88
C HIS A 255 5.02 -43.90 -18.26
N ASP A 256 4.44 -43.11 -19.16
CA ASP A 256 3.57 -43.71 -20.17
C ASP A 256 3.73 -42.99 -21.50
N GLN A 257 3.76 -43.81 -22.54
CA GLN A 257 4.24 -43.52 -23.87
C GLN A 257 3.13 -42.99 -24.79
N SER A 258 3.56 -42.22 -25.78
CA SER A 258 2.96 -41.92 -27.08
C SER A 258 1.69 -42.67 -27.51
N PHE A 259 0.69 -41.89 -27.92
CA PHE A 259 -0.24 -42.27 -28.99
C PHE A 259 -0.38 -41.14 -30.02
N ASN A 260 -0.24 -41.52 -31.29
CA ASN A 260 -0.28 -40.66 -32.47
C ASN A 260 -1.72 -40.54 -33.04
N GLY A 261 -2.18 -39.30 -33.23
CA GLY A 261 -3.12 -38.82 -34.27
C GLY A 261 -4.61 -39.20 -34.20
N PRO A 262 -5.51 -38.54 -34.99
CA PRO A 262 -5.28 -37.43 -35.93
C PRO A 262 -6.22 -36.21 -35.76
N GLY A 263 -5.77 -35.08 -36.32
CA GLY A 263 -6.57 -34.03 -36.96
C GLY A 263 -7.87 -33.53 -36.31
N ARG A 264 -7.84 -32.29 -35.79
CA ARG A 264 -9.00 -31.39 -35.93
C ARG A 264 -8.56 -29.93 -36.06
N THR A 265 -8.97 -29.41 -37.20
CA THR A 265 -9.02 -28.04 -37.72
C THR A 265 -9.04 -26.90 -36.71
N ARG A 266 -8.23 -25.89 -37.05
CA ARG A 266 -8.29 -24.50 -36.60
C ARG A 266 -9.74 -23.99 -36.53
N GLU A 267 -10.17 -23.57 -35.35
CA GLU A 267 -11.18 -22.52 -35.21
C GLU A 267 -10.53 -21.28 -34.58
N SER A 268 -10.61 -20.21 -35.35
CA SER A 268 -10.17 -18.86 -35.07
C SER A 268 -10.97 -18.29 -33.89
N LYS A 269 -10.32 -18.17 -32.72
CA LYS A 269 -10.82 -17.28 -31.66
C LYS A 269 -10.66 -15.84 -32.12
N LYS A 270 -11.77 -15.30 -32.62
CA LYS A 270 -12.02 -13.87 -32.84
C LYS A 270 -11.55 -13.08 -31.62
N THR A 271 -10.65 -12.14 -31.88
CA THR A 271 -10.30 -11.03 -31.03
C THR A 271 -11.58 -10.29 -30.63
N ALA A 272 -11.98 -10.41 -29.37
CA ALA A 272 -13.06 -9.60 -28.83
C ALA A 272 -12.57 -8.15 -28.75
N VAL A 273 -13.21 -7.30 -29.55
CA VAL A 273 -13.10 -5.85 -29.48
C VAL A 273 -13.45 -5.43 -28.05
N LEU A 274 -12.54 -4.71 -27.39
CA LEU A 274 -12.74 -4.13 -26.07
C LEU A 274 -13.84 -3.07 -26.15
N THR A 275 -15.08 -3.45 -25.84
CA THR A 275 -16.20 -2.54 -25.62
C THR A 275 -15.91 -1.69 -24.39
N GLN A 276 -16.21 -0.40 -24.46
CA GLN A 276 -16.13 0.51 -23.33
C GLN A 276 -17.04 -0.03 -22.18
N PRO A 277 -16.63 0.06 -20.91
CA PRO A 277 -17.39 -0.50 -19.77
C PRO A 277 -18.77 0.13 -19.53
N SER A 278 -19.17 1.12 -20.33
CA SER A 278 -20.47 1.78 -20.26
C SER A 278 -21.62 0.93 -20.80
N ASP A 279 -21.34 -0.05 -21.67
CA ASP A 279 -22.37 -0.84 -22.38
C ASP A 279 -22.63 -2.22 -21.74
N LEU A 280 -21.91 -2.55 -20.66
CA LEU A 280 -22.04 -3.82 -19.95
C LEU A 280 -23.16 -3.76 -18.92
N SER A 281 -23.92 -4.85 -18.76
CA SER A 281 -24.82 -5.00 -17.62
C SER A 281 -24.02 -5.02 -16.30
N PHE A 282 -24.65 -4.74 -15.16
CA PHE A 282 -23.95 -4.80 -13.87
C PHE A 282 -23.33 -6.18 -13.59
N VAL A 283 -23.97 -7.26 -14.06
CA VAL A 283 -23.47 -8.63 -13.91
C VAL A 283 -22.25 -8.84 -14.78
N ASP A 284 -22.27 -8.41 -16.05
CA ASP A 284 -21.11 -8.50 -16.95
C ASP A 284 -19.94 -7.66 -16.43
N PHE A 285 -20.22 -6.48 -15.89
CA PHE A 285 -19.25 -5.65 -15.20
C PHE A 285 -18.65 -6.39 -13.99
N ALA A 286 -19.47 -6.99 -13.13
CA ALA A 286 -18.98 -7.76 -11.98
C ALA A 286 -18.11 -8.94 -12.44
N GLN A 287 -18.53 -9.63 -13.49
CA GLN A 287 -17.83 -10.78 -14.04
C GLN A 287 -16.49 -10.38 -14.67
N SER A 288 -16.42 -9.22 -15.33
CA SER A 288 -15.16 -8.64 -15.83
C SER A 288 -14.13 -8.37 -14.72
N LEU A 289 -14.60 -8.22 -13.47
CA LEU A 289 -13.77 -8.05 -12.27
C LEU A 289 -13.53 -9.37 -11.51
N GLY A 290 -13.89 -10.50 -12.13
CA GLY A 290 -13.79 -11.84 -11.55
C GLY A 290 -14.76 -12.07 -10.39
N VAL A 291 -15.90 -11.37 -10.36
CA VAL A 291 -16.95 -11.53 -9.36
C VAL A 291 -18.18 -12.15 -10.01
N TYR A 292 -18.52 -13.35 -9.55
CA TYR A 292 -19.73 -14.05 -9.97
C TYR A 292 -20.91 -13.60 -9.12
N ILE A 293 -21.95 -13.10 -9.79
CA ILE A 293 -23.25 -12.79 -9.22
C ILE A 293 -24.28 -13.59 -10.01
N ASP A 294 -25.04 -14.45 -9.32
CA ASP A 294 -26.18 -15.14 -9.93
C ASP A 294 -27.26 -14.09 -10.29
N PRO A 295 -27.64 -13.94 -11.57
CA PRO A 295 -28.66 -12.99 -11.98
C PRO A 295 -30.00 -13.17 -11.25
N GLN A 296 -30.34 -14.40 -10.84
CA GLN A 296 -31.57 -14.67 -10.09
C GLN A 296 -31.49 -14.20 -8.62
N GLN A 297 -30.28 -13.99 -8.10
CA GLN A 297 -30.02 -13.50 -6.74
C GLN A 297 -29.55 -12.05 -6.70
N LEU A 298 -29.49 -11.36 -7.85
CA LEU A 298 -29.11 -9.97 -7.92
C LEU A 298 -30.15 -9.10 -7.20
N ARG A 299 -29.70 -8.33 -6.20
CA ARG A 299 -30.56 -7.42 -5.43
C ARG A 299 -30.22 -5.96 -5.74
N VAL A 300 -31.27 -5.19 -6.07
CA VAL A 300 -31.21 -3.77 -6.41
C VAL A 300 -31.86 -2.95 -5.30
N ASP A 301 -31.29 -3.01 -4.10
CA ASP A 301 -31.87 -2.39 -2.88
C ASP A 301 -30.94 -1.35 -2.23
N GLY A 302 -29.81 -1.05 -2.89
CA GLY A 302 -28.79 -0.13 -2.36
C GLY A 302 -28.07 -0.66 -1.11
N ARG A 303 -28.16 -1.96 -0.78
CA ARG A 303 -27.46 -2.61 0.33
C ARG A 303 -26.28 -3.43 -0.18
N VAL A 304 -25.39 -3.79 0.75
CA VAL A 304 -24.21 -4.62 0.45
C VAL A 304 -24.58 -6.10 0.51
N HIS A 305 -24.36 -6.80 -0.59
CA HIS A 305 -24.59 -8.23 -0.73
C HIS A 305 -23.27 -8.97 -0.93
N ARG A 306 -23.20 -10.24 -0.50
CA ARG A 306 -22.03 -11.10 -0.73
C ARG A 306 -22.10 -11.70 -2.13
N ALA A 307 -20.94 -11.88 -2.74
CA ALA A 307 -20.78 -12.55 -4.03
C ALA A 307 -19.56 -13.49 -4.01
N CYS A 308 -19.47 -14.32 -5.03
CA CYS A 308 -18.41 -15.30 -5.20
C CYS A 308 -17.29 -14.73 -6.09
N VAL A 309 -16.05 -15.14 -5.86
CA VAL A 309 -14.93 -14.83 -6.76
C VAL A 309 -14.66 -16.00 -7.68
N GLY A 310 -14.52 -15.75 -8.98
CA GLY A 310 -14.33 -16.74 -10.04
C GLY A 310 -15.51 -16.80 -11.01
N ASP A 311 -15.58 -17.86 -11.81
CA ASP A 311 -16.56 -18.02 -12.89
C ASP A 311 -17.83 -18.79 -12.48
N GLY A 312 -18.00 -19.11 -11.19
CA GLY A 312 -19.13 -19.91 -10.74
C GLY A 312 -19.44 -19.82 -9.24
N PRO A 313 -20.55 -20.45 -8.82
CA PRO A 313 -21.07 -20.37 -7.45
C PRO A 313 -20.20 -21.09 -6.41
N THR A 314 -19.19 -21.87 -6.84
CA THR A 314 -18.25 -22.59 -5.97
C THR A 314 -17.21 -21.70 -5.30
N GLY A 315 -17.22 -20.39 -5.60
CA GLY A 315 -16.38 -19.43 -4.90
C GLY A 315 -16.79 -19.29 -3.42
N LYS A 316 -15.80 -19.31 -2.52
CA LYS A 316 -15.99 -18.77 -1.17
C LYS A 316 -16.49 -17.33 -1.31
N THR A 317 -17.43 -16.89 -0.48
CA THR A 317 -18.05 -15.54 -0.48
C THR A 317 -17.01 -14.45 -0.27
N ASP A 318 -16.10 -14.27 -1.22
CA ASP A 318 -14.88 -13.45 -1.17
C ASP A 318 -15.03 -12.23 -2.08
N ALA A 319 -16.27 -11.86 -2.41
CA ALA A 319 -16.63 -10.61 -3.02
C ALA A 319 -17.85 -9.99 -2.34
N SER A 320 -18.10 -8.72 -2.63
CA SER A 320 -19.34 -8.05 -2.26
C SER A 320 -19.70 -7.02 -3.31
N TYR A 321 -20.99 -6.78 -3.47
CA TYR A 321 -21.50 -5.77 -4.38
C TYR A 321 -22.58 -4.92 -3.71
N LEU A 322 -22.87 -3.77 -4.29
CA LEU A 322 -24.02 -2.93 -3.99
C LEU A 322 -24.53 -2.39 -5.31
N LEU A 323 -25.83 -2.54 -5.56
CA LEU A 323 -26.50 -1.98 -6.73
C LEU A 323 -27.74 -1.21 -6.26
N ARG A 324 -27.90 0.02 -6.76
CA ARG A 324 -29.00 0.93 -6.42
C ARG A 324 -30.07 0.90 -7.51
N GLU A 325 -31.26 1.37 -7.17
CA GLU A 325 -32.40 1.51 -8.09
C GLU A 325 -32.09 2.40 -9.30
N ASP A 326 -31.18 3.37 -9.15
CA ASP A 326 -30.69 4.22 -10.24
C ASP A 326 -29.70 3.51 -11.20
N GLY A 327 -29.46 2.21 -11.00
CA GLY A 327 -28.53 1.41 -11.79
C GLY A 327 -27.06 1.63 -11.43
N THR A 328 -26.72 2.57 -10.54
CA THR A 328 -25.34 2.78 -10.08
C THR A 328 -24.99 1.79 -8.98
N GLY A 329 -23.71 1.40 -8.93
CA GLY A 329 -23.28 0.42 -7.96
C GLY A 329 -21.78 0.38 -7.76
N TRP A 330 -21.34 -0.64 -7.04
CA TRP A 330 -19.93 -1.01 -6.99
C TRP A 330 -19.78 -2.50 -6.71
N VAL A 331 -18.63 -3.03 -7.08
CA VAL A 331 -18.21 -4.41 -6.84
C VAL A 331 -16.85 -4.39 -6.15
N THR A 332 -16.65 -5.26 -5.16
CA THR A 332 -15.37 -5.46 -4.47
C THR A 332 -14.99 -6.92 -4.57
N ASN A 333 -13.79 -7.20 -5.09
CA ASN A 333 -13.18 -8.52 -5.08
C ASN A 333 -12.08 -8.56 -3.98
N PHE A 334 -12.29 -9.34 -2.92
CA PHE A 334 -11.36 -9.39 -1.77
C PHE A 334 -10.09 -10.20 -2.07
N LYS A 335 -10.05 -10.99 -3.16
CA LYS A 335 -8.84 -11.74 -3.58
C LYS A 335 -7.88 -10.90 -4.41
N SER A 336 -8.34 -9.83 -5.06
CA SER A 336 -7.51 -8.92 -5.84
C SER A 336 -7.07 -7.71 -5.00
N SER A 337 -7.79 -6.60 -5.09
CA SER A 337 -7.45 -5.33 -4.43
C SER A 337 -8.19 -5.10 -3.11
N GLY A 338 -9.36 -5.74 -2.95
CA GLY A 338 -10.30 -5.45 -1.86
C GLY A 338 -10.84 -4.02 -1.86
N LYS A 339 -10.68 -3.27 -2.96
CA LYS A 339 -11.24 -1.93 -3.14
C LYS A 339 -12.53 -2.01 -3.96
N PRO A 340 -13.57 -1.20 -3.63
CA PRO A 340 -14.74 -1.06 -4.47
C PRO A 340 -14.38 -0.45 -5.83
N ILE A 341 -14.84 -1.07 -6.91
CA ILE A 341 -14.81 -0.54 -8.27
C ILE A 341 -16.25 -0.14 -8.62
N TYR A 342 -16.46 1.12 -8.96
CA TYR A 342 -17.78 1.69 -9.15
C TYR A 342 -18.30 1.40 -10.56
N TYR A 343 -19.58 1.03 -10.62
CA TYR A 343 -20.34 0.83 -11.84
C TYR A 343 -21.25 2.03 -12.08
N ARG A 344 -21.27 2.52 -13.32
CA ARG A 344 -22.24 3.50 -13.81
C ARG A 344 -22.67 3.09 -15.23
N PRO A 345 -23.97 2.89 -15.48
CA PRO A 345 -24.45 2.53 -16.81
C PRO A 345 -24.27 3.69 -17.82
N ALA A 346 -24.07 3.37 -19.10
CA ALA A 346 -24.10 4.34 -20.19
C ALA A 346 -25.39 5.18 -20.13
N GLY A 347 -25.27 6.51 -20.23
CA GLY A 347 -26.42 7.43 -20.18
C GLY A 347 -26.82 7.90 -18.78
N SER A 348 -26.26 7.32 -17.71
CA SER A 348 -26.38 7.86 -16.34
C SER A 348 -25.44 9.07 -16.15
N THR A 349 -25.71 10.18 -16.84
CA THR A 349 -25.05 11.48 -16.61
C THR A 349 -25.70 12.29 -15.50
N ARG A 350 -26.61 11.70 -14.71
CA ARG A 350 -27.20 12.37 -13.55
C ARG A 350 -26.08 12.65 -12.54
N ASN A 351 -25.67 13.91 -12.48
CA ASN A 351 -24.89 14.42 -11.37
C ASN A 351 -25.74 14.28 -10.10
N LEU A 352 -25.15 13.73 -9.04
CA LEU A 352 -25.82 13.65 -7.75
C LEU A 352 -26.16 15.08 -7.31
N SER A 353 -27.43 15.31 -6.95
CA SER A 353 -27.84 16.58 -6.36
C SER A 353 -27.06 16.87 -5.07
N GLU A 354 -26.98 18.13 -4.67
CA GLU A 354 -26.34 18.51 -3.42
C GLU A 354 -26.99 17.81 -2.21
N GLU A 355 -28.31 17.63 -2.24
CA GLU A 355 -29.07 16.87 -1.24
C GLU A 355 -28.68 15.39 -1.19
N GLU A 356 -28.50 14.74 -2.36
CA GLU A 356 -28.07 13.35 -2.43
C GLU A 356 -26.64 13.16 -1.92
N LEU A 357 -25.74 14.07 -2.27
CA LEU A 357 -24.38 14.09 -1.74
C LEU A 357 -24.36 14.31 -0.22
N ALA A 358 -25.20 15.21 0.29
CA ALA A 358 -25.35 15.45 1.72
C ALA A 358 -25.89 14.20 2.44
N ARG A 359 -26.88 13.52 1.87
CA ARG A 359 -27.43 12.25 2.40
C ARG A 359 -26.37 11.14 2.41
N ILE A 360 -25.58 11.00 1.34
CA ILE A 360 -24.48 10.02 1.29
C ILE A 360 -23.43 10.33 2.35
N LYS A 361 -23.01 11.59 2.49
CA LYS A 361 -22.05 12.00 3.52
C LYS A 361 -22.60 11.77 4.93
N SER A 362 -23.88 12.06 5.16
CA SER A 362 -24.55 11.82 6.44
C SER A 362 -24.60 10.32 6.76
N ASN A 363 -25.02 9.49 5.81
CA ASN A 363 -25.02 8.03 5.96
C ASN A 363 -23.61 7.47 6.20
N GLN A 364 -22.59 7.99 5.51
CA GLN A 364 -21.19 7.60 5.75
C GLN A 364 -20.74 7.96 7.17
N LYS A 365 -21.11 9.14 7.69
CA LYS A 365 -20.80 9.53 9.08
C LYS A 365 -21.48 8.61 10.10
N VAL A 366 -22.76 8.29 9.89
CA VAL A 366 -23.51 7.36 10.76
C VAL A 366 -22.87 5.97 10.73
N LEU A 367 -22.54 5.44 9.55
CA LEU A 367 -21.88 4.14 9.41
C LEU A 367 -20.48 4.12 10.03
N ALA A 368 -19.70 5.19 9.87
CA ALA A 368 -18.38 5.32 10.50
C ALA A 368 -18.51 5.29 12.02
N ARG A 369 -19.44 6.07 12.59
CA ARG A 369 -19.73 6.07 14.03
C ARG A 369 -20.15 4.69 14.54
N GLN A 370 -21.08 4.02 13.85
CA GLN A 370 -21.51 2.66 14.20
C GLN A 370 -20.35 1.65 14.12
N GLN A 371 -19.44 1.80 13.15
CA GLN A 371 -18.25 0.95 13.07
C GLN A 371 -17.29 1.21 14.22
N ASP A 372 -17.11 2.46 14.64
CA ASP A 372 -16.23 2.81 15.76
C ASP A 372 -16.81 2.35 17.09
N GLU A 373 -18.13 2.48 17.30
CA GLU A 373 -18.83 1.92 18.46
C GLU A 373 -18.69 0.38 18.51
N ARG A 374 -18.86 -0.31 17.38
CA ARG A 374 -18.63 -1.76 17.29
C ARG A 374 -17.18 -2.14 17.56
N ARG A 375 -16.20 -1.36 17.07
CA ARG A 375 -14.77 -1.59 17.35
C ARG A 375 -14.47 -1.42 18.83
N HIS A 376 -15.01 -0.37 19.44
CA HIS A 376 -14.85 -0.12 20.87
C HIS A 376 -15.44 -1.25 21.70
N GLY A 377 -16.67 -1.67 21.39
CA GLY A 377 -17.31 -2.83 22.03
C GLY A 377 -16.49 -4.11 21.87
N ALA A 378 -15.94 -4.37 20.69
CA ALA A 378 -15.08 -5.54 20.44
C ALA A 378 -13.79 -5.53 21.28
N VAL A 379 -13.19 -4.35 21.50
CA VAL A 379 -12.01 -4.20 22.37
C VAL A 379 -12.38 -4.48 23.81
N LEU A 380 -13.47 -3.91 24.32
CA LEU A 380 -13.93 -4.14 25.69
C LEU A 380 -14.28 -5.62 25.93
N GLU A 381 -15.01 -6.25 25.00
CA GLU A 381 -15.34 -7.67 25.07
C GLU A 381 -14.06 -8.54 25.06
N SER A 382 -13.11 -8.19 24.21
CA SER A 382 -11.81 -8.89 24.15
C SER A 382 -11.05 -8.79 25.46
N LEU A 383 -11.03 -7.61 26.09
CA LEU A 383 -10.38 -7.37 27.38
C LEU A 383 -11.08 -8.13 28.52
N SER A 384 -12.42 -8.16 28.56
CA SER A 384 -13.18 -8.94 29.56
C SER A 384 -12.82 -10.43 29.48
N ARG A 385 -12.94 -11.00 28.27
CA ARG A 385 -12.61 -12.41 28.02
C ARG A 385 -11.14 -12.72 28.36
N TRP A 386 -10.23 -11.79 28.09
CA TRP A 386 -8.82 -11.95 28.46
C TRP A 386 -8.62 -11.97 29.97
N ARG A 387 -9.28 -11.08 30.72
CA ARG A 387 -9.21 -11.04 32.20
C ARG A 387 -9.78 -12.30 32.83
N GLU A 388 -10.85 -12.85 32.27
CA GLU A 388 -11.50 -14.09 32.72
C GLU A 388 -10.75 -15.37 32.32
N SER A 389 -9.78 -15.26 31.41
CA SER A 389 -9.04 -16.42 30.91
C SER A 389 -7.87 -16.80 31.83
N ARG A 390 -7.37 -18.03 31.72
CA ARG A 390 -6.24 -18.55 32.51
C ARG A 390 -5.00 -18.76 31.66
N GLU A 391 -3.87 -19.02 32.30
CA GLU A 391 -2.67 -19.48 31.59
C GLU A 391 -2.94 -20.77 30.82
N VAL A 392 -2.26 -20.93 29.69
CA VAL A 392 -2.42 -22.11 28.85
C VAL A 392 -1.59 -23.24 29.44
N LEU A 393 -2.25 -24.30 29.91
CA LEU A 393 -1.58 -25.46 30.49
C LEU A 393 -1.26 -26.52 29.43
N ASP A 394 -2.29 -27.01 28.75
CA ASP A 394 -2.16 -27.96 27.65
C ASP A 394 -3.30 -27.71 26.67
N PHE A 395 -2.96 -27.17 25.50
CA PHE A 395 -3.94 -26.87 24.45
C PHE A 395 -3.46 -27.52 23.15
N PRO A 396 -4.24 -28.44 22.53
CA PRO A 396 -3.77 -29.27 21.43
C PRO A 396 -3.16 -28.50 20.24
N TYR A 397 -3.68 -27.31 19.94
CA TYR A 397 -3.14 -26.44 18.89
C TYR A 397 -1.68 -26.00 19.11
N LEU A 398 -1.18 -26.08 20.35
CA LEU A 398 0.20 -25.76 20.68
C LEU A 398 1.13 -26.98 20.61
N ASN A 399 0.62 -28.18 20.36
CA ASN A 399 1.43 -29.40 20.40
C ASN A 399 1.93 -29.82 19.01
N ASP A 400 1.25 -29.39 17.93
CA ASP A 400 1.65 -29.70 16.55
C ASP A 400 1.37 -28.51 15.59
N PRO A 401 2.38 -27.68 15.24
CA PRO A 401 3.76 -27.74 15.75
C PRO A 401 3.85 -27.34 17.23
N LYS A 402 4.95 -27.69 17.91
CA LYS A 402 5.17 -27.34 19.33
C LYS A 402 5.39 -25.83 19.50
N LEU A 403 4.32 -25.11 19.87
CA LEU A 403 4.26 -23.66 20.04
C LEU A 403 4.45 -23.27 21.52
N HIS A 404 5.26 -22.25 21.82
CA HIS A 404 5.35 -21.70 23.18
C HIS A 404 4.09 -20.90 23.54
N PRO A 405 3.45 -21.12 24.70
CA PRO A 405 2.21 -20.42 25.10
C PRO A 405 2.38 -18.93 25.46
N ALA A 406 3.57 -18.34 25.25
CA ALA A 406 3.91 -17.03 25.80
C ALA A 406 3.04 -15.92 25.21
N GLY A 407 2.27 -15.24 26.07
CA GLY A 407 1.34 -14.18 25.65
C GLY A 407 0.05 -14.70 25.03
N LEU A 408 -0.28 -15.98 25.23
CA LEU A 408 -1.58 -16.58 24.93
C LEU A 408 -2.30 -16.90 26.24
N ARG A 409 -3.63 -16.96 26.21
CA ARG A 409 -4.43 -17.43 27.34
C ARG A 409 -5.49 -18.42 26.89
N GLN A 410 -5.99 -19.22 27.81
CA GLN A 410 -7.06 -20.18 27.54
C GLN A 410 -8.34 -19.71 28.23
N GLY A 411 -9.39 -19.47 27.43
CA GLY A 411 -10.72 -19.14 27.92
C GLY A 411 -11.70 -20.20 27.46
N ARG A 412 -12.35 -20.90 28.40
CA ARG A 412 -13.20 -22.08 28.09
C ARG A 412 -12.42 -23.08 27.23
N ALA A 413 -13.02 -23.59 26.15
CA ALA A 413 -12.39 -24.48 25.17
C ALA A 413 -11.63 -23.73 24.04
N GLN A 414 -11.28 -22.45 24.24
CA GLN A 414 -10.67 -21.61 23.22
C GLN A 414 -9.30 -21.13 23.66
N LEU A 415 -8.38 -21.10 22.69
CA LEU A 415 -7.11 -20.40 22.84
C LEU A 415 -7.30 -18.96 22.35
N LEU A 416 -6.92 -18.01 23.20
CA LEU A 416 -7.09 -16.58 23.01
C LEU A 416 -5.76 -15.94 22.66
N VAL A 417 -5.74 -15.21 21.55
CA VAL A 417 -4.57 -14.49 21.04
C VAL A 417 -4.87 -13.00 21.04
N PRO A 418 -4.14 -12.17 21.79
CA PRO A 418 -4.34 -10.74 21.80
C PRO A 418 -3.96 -10.14 20.44
N VAL A 419 -4.74 -9.18 19.95
CA VAL A 419 -4.41 -8.38 18.78
C VAL A 419 -4.10 -6.97 19.27
N LEU A 420 -2.87 -6.53 19.06
CA LEU A 420 -2.35 -5.24 19.50
C LEU A 420 -2.09 -4.34 18.29
N ALA A 421 -2.09 -3.03 18.44
CA ALA A 421 -1.56 -2.11 17.44
C ALA A 421 -0.49 -1.25 18.09
N ILE A 422 0.48 -0.81 17.30
CA ILE A 422 1.44 0.20 17.73
C ILE A 422 0.90 1.52 17.18
N ASP A 423 0.66 2.46 18.09
CA ASP A 423 0.36 3.84 17.78
C ASP A 423 1.64 4.68 17.95
N ASP A 424 1.81 5.69 17.10
CA ASP A 424 2.98 6.56 17.10
C ASP A 424 3.03 7.45 18.35
N ARG A 425 1.91 7.62 19.06
CA ARG A 425 1.81 8.47 20.28
C ARG A 425 1.75 7.69 21.59
N ASP A 426 1.01 6.58 21.62
CA ASP A 426 0.60 5.91 22.87
C ASP A 426 1.20 4.50 23.06
N GLY A 427 2.12 4.08 22.19
CA GLY A 427 2.75 2.77 22.27
C GLY A 427 1.83 1.62 21.87
N VAL A 428 1.91 0.49 22.59
CA VAL A 428 1.17 -0.74 22.23
C VAL A 428 -0.23 -0.70 22.84
N ARG A 429 -1.26 -0.64 21.99
CA ARG A 429 -2.67 -0.65 22.40
C ARG A 429 -3.39 -1.94 22.00
N TRP A 430 -4.37 -2.35 22.80
CA TRP A 430 -5.24 -3.48 22.47
C TRP A 430 -6.24 -3.08 21.37
N VAL A 431 -6.34 -3.86 20.31
CA VAL A 431 -7.28 -3.61 19.21
C VAL A 431 -8.28 -4.74 18.97
N GLY A 432 -8.13 -5.87 19.65
CA GLY A 432 -9.10 -6.94 19.66
C GLY A 432 -8.48 -8.28 19.98
N MET A 433 -9.12 -9.37 19.58
CA MET A 433 -8.69 -10.71 19.94
C MET A 433 -9.00 -11.70 18.82
N GLN A 434 -8.14 -12.69 18.67
CA GLN A 434 -8.39 -13.88 17.86
C GLN A 434 -8.65 -15.07 18.77
N ARG A 435 -9.68 -15.84 18.43
CA ARG A 435 -10.05 -17.09 19.09
C ARG A 435 -9.66 -18.24 18.19
N ILE A 436 -9.07 -19.26 18.78
CA ILE A 436 -8.72 -20.51 18.12
C ILE A 436 -9.50 -21.62 18.81
N ASN A 437 -10.46 -22.19 18.09
CA ASN A 437 -11.18 -23.39 18.49
C ASN A 437 -10.40 -24.59 17.96
N TRP A 438 -10.06 -25.53 18.83
CA TRP A 438 -9.50 -26.80 18.38
C TRP A 438 -10.59 -27.61 17.66
N ALA A 439 -10.23 -28.22 16.53
CA ALA A 439 -11.07 -29.16 15.82
C ALA A 439 -10.55 -30.59 16.08
N GLU A 440 -11.40 -31.59 15.88
CA GLU A 440 -11.02 -33.01 15.99
C GLU A 440 -9.78 -33.35 15.13
N SER A 441 -9.09 -34.43 15.49
CA SER A 441 -7.91 -34.92 14.78
C SER A 441 -8.15 -35.00 13.26
N GLY A 442 -7.23 -34.43 12.46
CA GLY A 442 -7.34 -34.36 11.01
C GLY A 442 -8.03 -33.10 10.46
N LYS A 443 -8.60 -32.22 11.30
CA LYS A 443 -9.16 -30.93 10.88
C LYS A 443 -8.30 -29.77 11.36
N SER A 444 -8.10 -28.76 10.52
CA SER A 444 -7.40 -27.54 10.93
C SER A 444 -8.20 -26.77 11.97
N ALA A 445 -7.53 -26.27 13.00
CA ALA A 445 -8.16 -25.45 14.04
C ALA A 445 -8.89 -24.24 13.43
N GLU A 446 -10.09 -23.96 13.93
CA GLU A 446 -10.90 -22.85 13.46
C GLU A 446 -10.45 -21.55 14.14
N LYS A 447 -10.02 -20.58 13.34
CA LYS A 447 -9.49 -19.31 13.85
C LYS A 447 -10.42 -18.17 13.47
N ARG A 448 -11.06 -17.53 14.46
CA ARG A 448 -11.98 -16.40 14.22
C ARG A 448 -11.60 -15.20 15.07
N PHE A 449 -11.61 -14.01 14.48
CA PHE A 449 -11.52 -12.77 15.26
C PHE A 449 -12.83 -12.49 16.00
N VAL A 450 -12.75 -11.78 17.12
CA VAL A 450 -13.93 -11.16 17.73
C VAL A 450 -14.51 -10.16 16.74
N SER A 451 -15.83 -10.21 16.52
CA SER A 451 -16.52 -9.32 15.58
C SER A 451 -16.24 -7.87 15.95
N GLY A 452 -15.90 -7.03 14.95
CA GLY A 452 -15.48 -5.64 15.19
C GLY A 452 -13.95 -5.44 15.33
N THR A 453 -13.15 -6.51 15.44
CA THR A 453 -11.67 -6.39 15.48
C THR A 453 -11.11 -5.82 14.15
N PRO A 454 -10.27 -4.76 14.17
CA PRO A 454 -9.82 -4.06 12.97
C PRO A 454 -9.10 -4.92 11.93
N SER A 455 -9.55 -4.75 10.68
CA SER A 455 -9.01 -5.18 9.37
C SER A 455 -7.51 -5.41 9.20
N ARG A 456 -6.77 -4.42 9.70
CA ARG A 456 -5.42 -4.05 9.27
C ARG A 456 -4.73 -3.37 10.46
N GLY A 457 -3.41 -3.33 10.43
CA GLY A 457 -2.61 -2.64 11.46
C GLY A 457 -2.41 -3.42 12.76
N GLY A 458 -3.27 -4.40 13.05
CA GLY A 458 -3.09 -5.31 14.18
C GLY A 458 -1.84 -6.20 14.03
N LEU A 459 -1.03 -6.24 15.07
CA LEU A 459 0.02 -7.19 15.36
C LEU A 459 -0.53 -8.29 16.28
N ARG A 460 -0.12 -9.51 16.03
CA ARG A 460 -0.28 -10.62 16.99
C ARG A 460 1.08 -11.29 17.18
N ARG A 461 1.36 -11.76 18.38
CA ARG A 461 2.54 -12.60 18.62
C ARG A 461 2.25 -14.00 18.05
N HIS A 462 2.98 -14.39 17.02
CA HIS A 462 3.00 -15.75 16.52
C HIS A 462 4.03 -16.54 17.34
N PRO A 463 3.65 -17.68 17.94
CA PRO A 463 4.55 -18.40 18.84
C PRO A 463 5.90 -18.78 18.20
N ASP A 464 5.91 -19.21 16.93
CA ASP A 464 7.17 -19.61 16.25
C ASP A 464 7.93 -18.50 15.52
N ARG A 465 7.32 -17.31 15.35
CA ARG A 465 7.83 -16.33 14.35
C ARG A 465 7.77 -14.88 14.83
N GLY A 466 7.60 -14.65 16.13
CA GLY A 466 7.49 -13.32 16.70
C GLY A 466 6.25 -12.55 16.24
N TRP A 467 6.30 -11.23 16.27
CA TRP A 467 5.16 -10.37 15.91
C TRP A 467 4.84 -10.41 14.42
N ARG A 468 3.57 -10.63 14.06
CA ARG A 468 3.09 -10.59 12.66
C ARG A 468 1.98 -9.56 12.47
N ARG A 469 2.08 -8.79 11.39
CA ARG A 469 1.07 -7.82 10.94
C ARG A 469 -0.09 -8.53 10.21
N ARG A 470 -1.32 -8.10 10.47
CA ARG A 470 -2.51 -8.58 9.76
C ARG A 470 -2.47 -8.14 8.28
N SER A 471 -2.54 -9.10 7.36
CA SER A 471 -2.83 -8.87 5.94
C SER A 471 -4.29 -9.24 5.62
N ALA A 472 -4.90 -8.55 4.66
CA ALA A 472 -6.28 -8.83 4.23
C ALA A 472 -6.42 -10.18 3.48
N THR A 473 -5.30 -10.73 3.02
CA THR A 473 -5.20 -11.94 2.17
C THR A 473 -4.48 -13.09 2.86
N ALA A 474 -4.50 -13.12 4.19
CA ALA A 474 -4.01 -14.25 4.96
C ALA A 474 -4.89 -15.50 4.70
N ARG A 475 -4.59 -16.24 3.63
CA ARG A 475 -4.90 -17.67 3.54
C ARG A 475 -4.17 -18.37 4.68
N PHE A 476 -4.90 -19.08 5.53
CA PHE A 476 -4.36 -20.03 6.50
C PHE A 476 -5.26 -21.25 6.53
#